data_AF-A0A8I1A710-F1
#
_entry.id   AF-A0A8I1A710-F1
#
_cell.length_a   1.000
_cell.length_b   1.000
_cell.length_c   1.000
_cell.angle_alpha   90.00
_cell.angle_beta   90.00
_cell.angle_gamma   90.00
#
_symmetry.space_group_name_H-M   'P 1'
#
loop_
_entity.id
_entity.type
_entity.pdbx_description
1 polymer ?
#
loop_
_entity_poly.entity_id
_entity_poly.type
_entity_poly.pdbx_seq_one_letter_code
_entity_poly.pdbx_strand_id
1 'polypeptide(L)' 'MIGRKDYYHAPDAPKPNSIVPAASAVVLNHDGKILLHKRKDNALWSLPGGAMELGESIEETIIREVKEETGLDIKVKN' A
#
# COMPACT_ATOMS: atom_id res chain seq x y z
N MET A 1 18.60 -1.12 -5.44
CA MET A 1 17.73 -0.06 -4.90
C MET A 1 17.65 -0.26 -3.40
N ILE A 2 17.80 0.80 -2.61
CA ILE A 2 17.60 0.74 -1.16
C ILE A 2 16.08 0.62 -0.95
N GLY A 3 15.65 -0.45 -0.28
CA GLY A 3 14.24 -0.68 0.04
C GLY A 3 13.69 0.41 0.95
N ARG A 4 12.37 0.58 0.96
CA ARG A 4 11.71 1.53 1.88
C ARG A 4 12.08 1.17 3.33
N LYS A 5 12.48 2.17 4.11
CA LYS A 5 12.75 2.03 5.55
C LYS A 5 11.71 2.81 6.32
N ASP A 6 10.88 2.10 7.06
CA ASP A 6 9.89 2.70 7.96
C ASP A 6 10.51 2.87 9.35
N TYR A 7 10.23 4.01 9.99
CA TYR A 7 10.65 4.32 11.35
C TYR A 7 9.42 4.29 12.26
N TYR A 8 9.45 3.47 13.32
CA TYR A 8 8.35 3.35 14.28
C TYR A 8 8.87 3.64 15.69
N HIS A 9 8.39 4.74 16.31
CA HIS A 9 8.86 5.24 17.61
C HIS A 9 10.40 5.31 17.75
N ALA A 10 11.09 5.57 16.64
CA ALA A 10 12.55 5.58 16.60
C ALA A 10 13.08 7.00 16.93
N PRO A 11 13.85 7.18 18.02
CA PRO A 11 14.34 8.50 18.42
C PRO A 11 15.39 9.09 17.46
N ASP A 12 16.02 8.25 16.64
CA ASP A 12 17.00 8.60 15.61
C ASP A 12 16.39 8.76 14.21
N ALA A 13 15.05 8.75 14.09
CA ALA A 13 14.39 8.95 12.80
C ALA A 13 14.75 10.30 12.17
N PRO A 14 14.96 10.37 10.85
CA PRO A 14 15.18 11.65 10.17
C PRO A 14 13.94 12.54 10.29
N LYS A 15 14.14 13.87 10.22
CA LYS A 15 13.03 14.83 10.21
C LYS A 15 12.15 14.58 8.97
N PRO A 16 10.81 14.48 9.10
CA PRO A 16 9.92 14.40 7.95
C PRO A 16 10.10 15.59 7.00
N ASN A 17 10.12 15.32 5.69
CA ASN A 17 10.34 16.34 4.66
C ASN A 17 9.17 16.48 3.66
N SER A 18 8.18 15.57 3.71
CA SER A 18 7.01 15.59 2.85
C SER A 18 5.84 14.86 3.52
N ILE A 19 4.63 15.17 3.05
CA ILE A 19 3.41 14.42 3.35
C ILE A 19 2.89 13.90 2.02
N VAL A 20 2.73 12.58 1.92
CA VAL A 20 2.27 11.91 0.70
C VAL A 20 0.97 11.17 1.03
N PRO A 21 -0.18 11.58 0.46
CA PRO A 21 -1.40 10.79 0.54
C PRO A 21 -1.18 9.41 -0.10
N ALA A 22 -1.63 8.37 0.57
CA ALA A 22 -1.48 6.99 0.13
C ALA A 22 -2.68 6.17 0.59
N ALA A 23 -2.95 5.07 -0.10
CA ALA A 23 -4.00 4.14 0.24
C ALA A 23 -3.44 2.73 0.44
N SER A 24 -4.11 1.92 1.26
CA SER A 24 -3.81 0.49 1.44
C SER A 24 -5.10 -0.31 1.54
N ALA A 25 -5.14 -1.48 0.93
CA ALA A 25 -6.35 -2.28 0.80
C ALA A 25 -6.31 -3.53 1.69
N VAL A 26 -7.40 -3.77 2.43
CA VAL A 26 -7.74 -5.11 2.91
C VAL A 26 -8.63 -5.77 1.86
N VAL A 27 -8.03 -6.57 0.99
CA VAL A 27 -8.78 -7.32 -0.03
C VAL A 27 -9.17 -8.68 0.54
N LEU A 28 -10.47 -8.95 0.59
CA LEU A 28 -11.04 -10.19 1.08
C LEU A 28 -11.46 -11.09 -0.07
N ASN A 29 -11.10 -12.38 -0.01
CA ASN A 29 -11.71 -13.38 -0.87
C ASN A 29 -13.07 -13.86 -0.30
N HIS A 30 -13.75 -14.77 -1.01
CA HIS A 30 -15.04 -15.32 -0.57
C HIS A 30 -14.99 -16.07 0.77
N ASP A 31 -13.83 -16.57 1.18
CA ASP A 31 -13.62 -17.24 2.46
C ASP A 31 -13.29 -16.25 3.60
N GLY A 32 -13.26 -14.95 3.33
CA GLY A 32 -12.87 -13.93 4.30
C GLY A 32 -11.36 -13.88 4.58
N LYS A 33 -10.52 -14.46 3.73
CA LYS A 33 -9.05 -14.38 3.86
C LYS A 33 -8.54 -13.09 3.25
N ILE A 34 -7.52 -12.50 3.89
CA ILE A 34 -6.88 -11.25 3.47
C ILE A 34 -5.75 -11.53 2.48
N LEU A 35 -5.69 -10.76 1.39
CA LEU A 35 -4.55 -10.73 0.50
C LEU A 35 -3.39 -9.94 1.12
N LEU A 36 -2.22 -10.57 1.16
CA LEU A 36 -0.94 -9.91 1.47
C LEU A 36 0.03 -10.22 0.33
N HIS A 37 0.92 -9.27 0.03
CA HIS A 37 2.07 -9.52 -0.85
C HIS A 37 3.36 -9.60 -0.04
N LYS A 38 4.33 -10.41 -0.48
CA LYS A 38 5.66 -10.46 0.12
C LYS A 38 6.58 -9.57 -0.69
N ARG A 39 7.06 -8.49 -0.09
CA ARG A 39 7.87 -7.48 -0.78
C ARG A 39 9.23 -8.07 -1.17
N LYS A 40 9.71 -7.74 -2.37
CA LYS A 40 11.02 -8.20 -2.86
C LYS A 40 12.20 -7.47 -2.19
N ASP A 41 11.99 -6.26 -1.68
CA ASP A 41 13.06 -5.40 -1.17
C ASP A 41 13.46 -5.69 0.29
N ASN A 42 12.50 -6.08 1.13
CA ASN A 42 12.73 -6.33 2.56
C ASN A 42 12.17 -7.67 3.05
N ALA A 43 11.58 -8.48 2.16
CA ALA A 43 10.98 -9.79 2.47
C ALA A 43 9.83 -9.75 3.51
N LEU A 44 9.32 -8.57 3.87
CA LEU A 44 8.18 -8.41 4.76
C LEU A 44 6.88 -8.59 3.99
N TRP A 45 5.84 -8.96 4.73
CA TRP A 45 4.47 -8.99 4.23
C TRP A 45 3.82 -7.63 4.43
N SER A 46 3.08 -7.16 3.44
CA SER A 46 2.31 -5.93 3.50
C SER A 46 0.97 -6.05 2.78
N LEU A 47 0.05 -5.14 3.12
CA LEU A 47 -1.13 -4.91 2.32
C LEU A 47 -0.73 -4.29 0.97
N PRO A 48 -1.42 -4.62 -0.13
CA PRO A 48 -1.26 -3.89 -1.38
C PRO A 48 -1.64 -2.42 -1.21
N GLY A 49 -0.94 -1.55 -1.93
CA GLY A 49 -1.20 -0.12 -1.91
C GLY A 49 0.01 0.75 -2.16
N GLY A 50 -0.25 2.04 -2.38
CA GLY A 50 0.79 2.99 -2.75
C GLY A 50 0.31 4.43 -2.68
N ALA A 51 1.13 5.30 -3.25
CA ALA A 51 0.91 6.74 -3.20
C ALA A 51 -0.20 7.16 -4.18
N MET A 52 -0.96 8.18 -3.80
CA MET A 52 -1.95 8.81 -4.68
C MET A 52 -1.26 9.59 -5.79
N GLU A 53 -1.68 9.37 -7.03
CA GLU A 53 -1.29 10.22 -8.16
C GLU A 53 -2.16 11.48 -8.21
N LEU A 54 -1.64 12.54 -8.84
CA LEU A 54 -2.37 13.80 -8.94
C LEU A 54 -3.65 13.64 -9.74
N GLY A 55 -4.78 14.03 -9.13
CA GLY A 55 -6.09 13.97 -9.74
C GLY A 55 -6.88 12.71 -9.39
N GLU A 56 -6.29 11.73 -8.71
CA GLU A 56 -7.00 10.56 -8.20
C GLU A 56 -7.78 10.88 -6.92
N SER A 57 -8.92 10.21 -6.77
CA SER A 57 -9.53 9.94 -5.47
C SER A 57 -8.83 8.79 -4.76
N ILE A 58 -9.02 8.69 -3.43
CA ILE A 58 -8.47 7.56 -2.64
C ILE A 58 -8.96 6.19 -3.17
N GLU A 59 -10.20 6.14 -3.67
CA GLU A 59 -10.76 4.93 -4.27
C GLU A 59 -10.07 4.57 -5.59
N GLU A 60 -9.85 5.54 -6.47
CA GLU A 60 -9.13 5.33 -7.74
C GLU A 60 -7.69 4.88 -7.50
N THR A 61 -6.97 5.55 -6.58
CA THR A 61 -5.61 5.18 -6.17
C THR A 61 -5.55 3.72 -5.74
N ILE A 62 -6.44 3.28 -4.85
CA ILE A 62 -6.31 1.93 -4.32
C ILE A 62 -6.70 0.85 -5.33
N ILE A 63 -7.65 1.14 -6.23
CA ILE A 63 -8.01 0.23 -7.31
C ILE A 63 -6.81 0.06 -8.27
N ARG A 64 -6.13 1.15 -8.65
CA ARG A 64 -4.93 1.13 -9.49
C ARG A 64 -3.79 0.34 -8.84
N GLU A 65 -3.43 0.69 -7.60
CA GLU A 65 -2.30 0.06 -6.90
C GLU A 65 -2.50 -1.45 -6.72
N VAL A 66 -3.71 -1.89 -6.33
CA VAL A 66 -4.01 -3.32 -6.20
C VAL A 66 -3.86 -4.03 -7.56
N LYS A 67 -4.32 -3.40 -8.65
CA LYS A 67 -4.18 -3.96 -9.99
C LYS A 67 -2.71 -4.07 -10.42
N GLU A 68 -1.91 -3.05 -10.18
CA GLU A 68 -0.49 -3.02 -10.55
C GLU A 68 0.34 -4.06 -9.78
N GLU A 69 0.11 -4.20 -8.48
CA GLU A 69 0.92 -5.06 -7.62
C GLU A 69 0.49 -6.53 -7.65
N THR A 70 -0.78 -6.81 -7.95
CA THR A 70 -1.37 -8.15 -7.81
C THR A 70 -2.03 -8.69 -9.08
N GLY A 71 -2.33 -7.83 -10.05
CA GLY A 71 -3.07 -8.16 -11.26
C GLY A 71 -4.59 -8.30 -11.06
N LEU A 72 -5.09 -8.15 -9.84
CA LEU A 72 -6.51 -8.36 -9.51
C LEU A 72 -7.34 -7.10 -9.76
N ASP A 73 -8.55 -7.30 -10.29
CA ASP A 73 -9.58 -6.27 -10.35
C ASP A 73 -10.42 -6.33 -9.07
N ILE A 74 -10.55 -5.20 -8.39
CA ILE A 74 -11.29 -5.10 -7.12
C ILE A 74 -12.41 -4.07 -7.19
N LYS A 75 -13.33 -4.15 -6.23
CA LYS A 75 -14.37 -3.14 -6.00
C LYS A 75 -14.35 -2.74 -4.54
N VAL A 76 -14.27 -1.44 -4.27
CA VAL A 76 -14.40 -0.90 -2.91
C VAL A 76 -15.86 -0.97 -2.47
N LYS A 77 -16.10 -1.39 -1.22
CA LYS A 77 -17.43 -1.40 -0.62
C LYS A 77 -17.49 -0.27 0.40
N ASN A 78 -18.49 0.59 0.25
CA ASN A 78 -18.89 1.60 1.24
C ASN A 78 -19.92 1.02 2.21
#